data_AF-A0A7X7I0L8-F1
#
_entry.id   AF-A0A7X7I0L8-F1
#
_cell.length_a   1.000
_cell.length_b   1.000
_cell.length_c   1.000
_cell.angle_alpha   90.00
_cell.angle_beta   90.00
_cell.angle_gamma   90.00
#
_symmetry.space_group_name_H-M   'P 1'
#
loop_
_entity.id
_entity.type
_entity.pdbx_description
1 polymer ?
#
loop_
_entity_poly.entity_id
_entity_poly.type
_entity_poly.pdbx_seq_one_letter_code
_entity_poly.pdbx_strand_id
1 'polypeptide(L)'
;MNYWIKKGAMLLGISVFFIILLLSMLGLDPMRPEHLVPALLKALLGGALFWFTGFILGDIIFKAVLTDIDEKDTSNLLEGGLVQRIYTEKEKHIPGGKAVPFVEEKVTYQRVLKRKGNDE
;
A
#
# COMPACT_ATOMS: atom_id res chain seq x y z
N MET A 1 6.07 1.87 -8.16
CA MET A 1 5.89 2.49 -6.84
C MET A 1 7.21 2.86 -6.17
N ASN A 2 8.13 1.91 -5.97
CA ASN A 2 9.45 2.17 -5.35
C ASN A 2 10.31 3.26 -6.04
N TYR A 3 10.16 3.46 -7.35
CA TYR A 3 10.91 4.49 -8.07
C TYR A 3 10.57 5.91 -7.59
N TRP A 4 9.29 6.22 -7.37
CA TRP A 4 8.85 7.55 -6.93
C TRP A 4 9.25 7.84 -5.48
N ILE A 5 9.16 6.83 -4.61
CA ILE A 5 9.59 6.93 -3.21
C ILE A 5 11.10 7.17 -3.13
N LYS A 6 11.90 6.43 -3.92
CA LYS A 6 13.35 6.65 -4.01
C LYS A 6 13.68 8.06 -4.49
N LYS A 7 12.99 8.54 -5.52
CA LYS A 7 13.22 9.88 -6.10
C LYS A 7 12.84 10.99 -5.11
N GLY A 8 11.72 10.84 -4.39
CA GLY A 8 11.30 11.78 -3.36
C GLY A 8 12.25 11.83 -2.17
N ALA A 9 12.65 10.66 -1.65
CA ALA A 9 13.63 10.56 -0.57
C ALA A 9 14.97 11.19 -0.98
N MET A 10 15.42 10.95 -2.22
CA MET A 10 16.68 11.51 -2.73
C MET A 10 16.64 13.04 -2.79
N LEU A 11 15.55 13.63 -3.29
CA LEU A 11 15.39 15.09 -3.32
C LEU A 11 15.40 15.69 -1.91
N LEU A 12 14.68 15.08 -0.97
CA LEU A 12 14.68 15.52 0.44
C LEU A 12 16.05 15.39 1.09
N GLY A 13 16.78 14.30 0.81
CA GLY A 13 18.15 14.10 1.31
C GLY A 13 19.12 15.17 0.80
N ILE A 14 19.02 15.54 -0.47
CA ILE A 14 19.82 16.63 -1.06
C ILE A 14 19.47 17.98 -0.40
N SER A 15 18.18 18.27 -0.18
CA SER A 15 17.76 19.48 0.52
C SER A 15 18.36 19.56 1.94
N VAL A 16 18.27 18.47 2.70
CA VAL A 16 18.83 18.41 4.06
C VAL A 16 20.36 18.54 4.05
N PHE A 17 21.05 17.93 3.08
CA PHE A 17 22.49 18.12 2.89
C PHE A 17 22.84 19.62 2.78
N PHE A 18 22.18 20.36 1.89
CA PHE A 18 22.45 21.78 1.70
C PHE A 18 22.10 22.61 2.94
N ILE A 19 21.00 22.29 3.63
CA ILE A 19 20.62 22.97 4.88
C ILE A 19 21.71 22.80 5.94
N ILE A 20 22.19 21.58 6.16
CA ILE A 20 23.24 21.29 7.16
C ILE A 20 24.55 21.96 6.76
N LEU A 21 24.90 21.93 5.47
CA LEU A 21 26.11 22.58 4.96
C LEU A 21 26.08 24.09 5.17
N LEU A 22 24.97 24.75 4.81
CA LEU A 22 24.79 26.19 4.96
C LEU A 22 24.78 26.59 6.44
N LEU A 23 24.08 25.84 7.30
CA LEU A 23 24.10 26.08 8.74
C LEU A 23 25.49 25.90 9.36
N SER A 24 26.26 24.91 8.88
CA SER A 24 27.63 24.68 9.36
C SER A 24 28.62 25.75 8.90
N MET A 25 28.29 26.46 7.82
CA MET A 25 29.08 27.58 7.26
C MET A 25 28.65 28.94 7.79
N LEU A 26 27.49 29.03 8.43
CA LEU A 26 26.92 30.30 8.86
C LEU A 26 27.81 30.94 9.94
N GLY A 27 28.32 32.14 9.67
CA GLY A 27 29.15 32.90 10.62
C GLY A 27 30.62 32.48 10.68
N LEU A 28 31.07 31.58 9.81
CA LEU A 28 32.48 31.20 9.64
C LEU A 28 32.97 31.58 8.24
N ASP A 29 34.28 31.76 8.08
CA ASP A 29 34.88 32.00 6.76
C ASP A 29 34.86 30.68 5.95
N PRO A 30 34.06 30.60 4.87
CA PRO A 30 33.81 29.35 4.15
C PRO A 30 35.02 28.86 3.36
N MET A 31 36.02 29.73 3.14
CA MET A 31 37.21 29.38 2.35
C MET A 31 38.34 28.80 3.21
N ARG A 32 38.18 28.76 4.54
CA ARG A 32 39.18 28.16 5.43
C ARG A 32 38.99 26.63 5.47
N PRO A 33 40.00 25.84 5.07
CA PRO A 33 39.90 24.38 5.02
C PRO A 33 39.50 23.74 6.37
N GLU A 34 39.92 24.38 7.47
CA GLU A 34 39.63 24.00 8.86
C GLU A 34 38.13 23.90 9.17
N HIS A 35 37.29 24.67 8.47
CA HIS A 35 35.84 24.67 8.65
C HIS A 35 35.11 23.97 7.50
N LEU A 36 35.66 24.07 6.28
CA LEU A 36 35.09 23.47 5.08
C LEU A 36 35.00 21.95 5.13
N VAL A 37 36.12 21.28 5.41
CA VAL A 37 36.19 19.82 5.43
C VAL A 37 35.25 19.20 6.47
N PRO A 38 35.24 19.63 7.75
CA PRO A 38 34.34 19.05 8.74
C PRO A 38 32.86 19.37 8.46
N ALA A 39 32.54 20.55 7.91
CA ALA A 39 31.17 20.88 7.53
C ALA A 39 30.68 20.00 6.37
N LEU A 40 31.52 19.74 5.37
CA LEU A 40 31.19 18.86 4.26
C LEU A 40 30.92 17.43 4.75
N LEU A 41 31.77 16.91 5.63
CA LEU A 41 31.59 15.58 6.24
C LEU A 41 30.31 15.50 7.07
N LYS A 42 30.03 16.51 7.90
CA LYS A 42 28.78 16.59 8.69
C LYS A 42 27.55 16.63 7.79
N ALA A 43 27.57 17.44 6.75
CA ALA A 43 26.46 17.54 5.80
C ALA A 43 26.25 16.22 5.06
N LEU A 44 27.31 15.56 4.63
CA LEU A 44 27.25 14.29 3.90
C LEU A 44 26.71 13.16 4.79
N LEU A 45 27.22 13.03 6.02
CA LEU A 45 26.72 12.05 6.99
C LEU A 45 25.27 12.34 7.38
N GLY A 46 24.93 13.59 7.68
CA GLY A 46 23.57 14.00 8.04
C GLY A 46 22.56 13.78 6.91
N GLY A 47 22.93 14.16 5.68
CA GLY A 47 22.12 13.92 4.50
C GLY A 47 21.92 12.43 4.20
N ALA A 48 22.97 11.61 4.34
CA ALA A 48 22.89 10.17 4.14
C ALA A 48 22.01 9.47 5.19
N LEU A 49 22.17 9.82 6.48
CA LEU A 49 21.31 9.33 7.57
C LEU A 49 19.85 9.70 7.33
N PHE A 50 19.59 10.97 7.02
CA PHE A 50 18.23 11.45 6.76
C PHE A 50 17.61 10.77 5.54
N TRP A 51 18.37 10.60 4.46
CA TRP A 51 17.93 9.88 3.27
C TRP A 51 17.56 8.44 3.59
N PHE A 52 18.40 7.73 4.36
CA PHE A 52 18.15 6.34 4.75
C PHE A 52 16.91 6.21 5.63
N THR A 53 16.79 7.04 6.67
CA THR A 53 15.63 7.06 7.56
C THR A 53 14.36 7.45 6.81
N GLY A 54 14.42 8.49 5.96
CA GLY A 54 13.29 8.94 5.15
C GLY A 54 12.83 7.90 4.14
N PHE A 55 13.74 7.10 3.59
CA PHE A 55 13.40 5.99 2.71
C PHE A 55 12.62 4.89 3.45
N ILE A 56 13.09 4.47 4.63
CA ILE A 56 12.40 3.45 5.45
C ILE A 56 11.05 3.97 5.91
N LEU A 57 11.00 5.18 6.46
CA LEU A 57 9.77 5.77 6.98
C LEU A 57 8.75 6.01 5.86
N GLY A 58 9.22 6.47 4.70
CA GLY A 58 8.39 6.59 3.50
C GLY A 58 7.78 5.25 3.10
N ASP A 59 8.58 4.18 3.03
CA ASP A 59 8.06 2.84 2.67
C ASP A 59 6.97 2.36 3.65
N ILE A 60 7.15 2.58 4.96
CA ILE A 60 6.16 2.21 5.98
C ILE A 60 4.88 3.05 5.83
N ILE A 61 4.99 4.38 5.71
CA ILE A 61 3.82 5.27 5.58
C ILE A 61 3.05 4.97 4.30
N PHE A 62 3.75 4.80 3.16
CA PHE A 62 3.09 4.48 1.90
C PHE A 62 2.36 3.14 1.96
N LYS A 63 2.96 2.11 2.59
CA LYS A 63 2.27 0.84 2.81
C LYS A 63 1.04 1.02 3.71
N ALA A 64 1.18 1.73 4.84
CA ALA A 64 0.07 1.97 5.75
C ALA A 64 -1.10 2.73 5.08
N VAL A 65 -0.80 3.76 4.29
CA VAL A 65 -1.82 4.56 3.57
C VAL A 65 -2.52 3.72 2.51
N LEU A 66 -1.80 2.86 1.78
CA LEU A 66 -2.40 2.01 0.75
C LEU A 66 -3.27 0.89 1.34
N THR A 67 -2.85 0.29 2.46
CA THR A 67 -3.64 -0.75 3.13
C THR A 67 -5.01 -0.24 3.60
N ASP A 68 -5.12 1.02 4.00
CA ASP A 68 -6.40 1.64 4.40
C ASP A 68 -7.34 1.91 3.21
N ILE A 69 -6.82 1.96 1.97
CA ILE A 69 -7.62 2.15 0.76
C ILE A 69 -8.21 0.81 0.28
N ASP A 70 -7.43 -0.28 0.31
CA ASP A 70 -7.86 -1.60 -0.19
C ASP A 70 -8.99 -2.24 0.65
N GLU A 71 -9.06 -1.95 1.96
CA GLU A 71 -10.15 -2.46 2.82
C GLU A 71 -11.51 -1.82 2.52
N LYS A 72 -11.54 -0.58 2.00
CA LYS A 72 -12.79 0.08 1.63
C LYS A 72 -13.41 -0.50 0.36
N ASP A 73 -12.61 -0.87 -0.64
CA ASP A 73 -13.12 -1.42 -1.90
C ASP A 73 -13.42 -2.93 -1.85
N THR A 74 -12.79 -3.68 -0.94
CA THR A 74 -13.10 -5.11 -0.78
C THR A 74 -14.49 -5.36 -0.18
N SER A 75 -15.01 -4.43 0.62
CA SER A 75 -16.41 -4.48 1.09
C SER A 75 -17.43 -4.35 -0.05
N ASN A 76 -17.14 -3.49 -1.04
CA ASN A 76 -17.97 -3.30 -2.24
C ASN A 76 -17.90 -4.48 -3.22
N LEU A 77 -16.80 -5.26 -3.24
CA LEU A 77 -16.69 -6.46 -4.08
C LEU A 77 -17.58 -7.62 -3.59
N LEU A 78 -17.79 -7.73 -2.27
CA LEU A 78 -18.73 -8.70 -1.70
C LEU A 78 -20.19 -8.32 -1.96
N GLU A 79 -20.55 -7.04 -1.88
CA GLU A 79 -21.89 -6.56 -2.23
C GLU A 79 -22.15 -6.60 -3.75
N GLY A 80 -21.13 -6.33 -4.56
CA GLY A 80 -21.22 -6.38 -6.02
C GLY A 80 -21.70 -7.72 -6.56
N GLY A 81 -21.28 -8.84 -5.94
CA GLY A 81 -21.73 -10.18 -6.34
C GLY A 81 -23.21 -10.46 -6.05
N LEU A 82 -23.76 -9.89 -4.97
CA LEU A 82 -25.17 -10.06 -4.61
C LEU A 82 -26.07 -9.14 -5.44
N VAL A 83 -25.66 -7.89 -5.62
CA VAL A 83 -26.36 -6.90 -6.44
C VAL A 83 -26.37 -7.32 -7.91
N GLN A 84 -25.25 -7.82 -8.43
CA GLN A 84 -25.17 -8.35 -9.80
C GLN A 84 -26.08 -9.57 -9.99
N ARG A 85 -26.20 -10.45 -8.99
CA ARG A 85 -27.17 -11.56 -9.04
C ARG A 85 -28.61 -11.06 -9.05
N ILE A 86 -28.97 -10.06 -8.23
CA ILE A 86 -30.32 -9.48 -8.20
C ILE A 86 -30.69 -8.82 -9.54
N TYR A 87 -29.77 -8.09 -10.17
CA TYR A 87 -30.02 -7.51 -11.50
C TYR A 87 -30.14 -8.58 -12.59
N THR A 88 -29.31 -9.63 -12.54
CA THR A 88 -29.41 -10.78 -13.46
C THR A 88 -30.72 -11.54 -13.29
N GLU A 89 -31.22 -11.69 -12.06
CA GLU A 89 -32.51 -12.32 -11.74
C GLU A 89 -33.70 -11.48 -12.26
N LYS A 90 -33.61 -10.15 -12.12
CA LYS A 90 -34.64 -9.21 -12.61
C LYS A 90 -34.69 -9.14 -14.13
N GLU A 91 -33.56 -9.21 -14.83
CA GLU A 91 -33.54 -9.29 -16.30
C GLU A 91 -34.10 -10.62 -16.82
N LYS A 92 -33.98 -11.71 -16.06
CA LYS A 92 -34.58 -13.02 -16.41
C LYS A 92 -36.08 -13.06 -16.12
N HIS A 93 -36.58 -12.28 -15.16
CA HIS A 93 -37.99 -12.17 -14.82
C HIS A 93 -38.68 -10.98 -15.52
N ILE A 94 -38.61 -10.95 -16.85
CA ILE A 94 -39.57 -10.16 -17.63
C ILE A 94 -40.92 -10.90 -17.57
N PRO A 95 -42.01 -10.27 -17.10
CA PRO A 95 -43.34 -10.88 -17.10
C PRO A 95 -43.81 -11.02 -18.55
N GLY A 96 -43.51 -12.16 -19.18
CA GLY A 96 -43.85 -12.47 -20.57
C GLY A 96 -42.86 -13.33 -21.36
N GLY A 97 -41.71 -13.72 -20.80
CA GLY A 97 -40.74 -14.61 -21.47
C GLY A 97 -41.03 -16.09 -21.25
N LYS A 98 -40.91 -16.91 -22.30
CA LYS A 98 -41.13 -18.38 -22.30
C LYS A 98 -40.55 -19.05 -21.05
N ALA A 99 -41.39 -19.79 -20.34
CA ALA A 99 -40.99 -20.63 -19.21
C ALA A 99 -39.80 -21.53 -19.59
N VAL A 100 -38.64 -21.26 -19.00
CA VAL A 100 -37.56 -22.24 -18.95
C VAL A 100 -37.89 -23.24 -17.85
N PRO A 101 -37.76 -24.56 -18.11
CA PRO A 101 -38.16 -25.58 -17.15
C PRO A 101 -37.27 -25.50 -15.91
N PHE A 102 -37.89 -25.52 -14.73
CA PHE A 102 -37.22 -25.73 -13.46
C PHE A 102 -36.48 -27.06 -13.51
N VAL A 103 -35.15 -27.01 -13.60
CA VAL A 103 -34.33 -28.15 -13.19
C VAL A 103 -34.10 -27.97 -11.70
N GLU A 104 -34.93 -28.61 -10.89
CA GLU A 104 -34.65 -28.83 -9.48
C GLU A 104 -33.41 -29.72 -9.37
N GLU A 105 -32.23 -29.09 -9.39
CA GLU A 105 -31.00 -29.78 -9.05
C GLU A 105 -31.02 -30.02 -7.53
N LYS A 106 -31.50 -31.21 -7.13
CA LYS A 106 -31.43 -31.71 -5.75
C LYS A 106 -29.97 -31.68 -5.28
N VAL A 107 -29.60 -30.63 -4.56
CA VAL A 107 -28.33 -30.53 -3.83
C VAL A 107 -28.33 -31.63 -2.78
N THR A 108 -27.69 -32.75 -3.11
CA THR A 108 -27.48 -33.87 -2.22
C THR A 108 -26.42 -33.49 -1.21
N TYR A 109 -26.81 -32.99 -0.04
CA TYR A 109 -25.94 -32.91 1.13
C TYR A 109 -25.72 -34.31 1.70
N GLN A 110 -24.74 -35.05 1.18
CA GLN A 110 -24.21 -36.20 1.90
C GLN A 110 -22.69 -36.33 1.79
N ARG A 111 -22.10 -36.47 2.99
CA ARG A 111 -20.77 -37.02 3.32
C ARG A 111 -19.54 -36.11 3.18
N VAL A 112 -19.33 -35.25 4.18
CA VAL A 112 -18.01 -35.14 4.86
C VAL A 112 -18.14 -34.96 6.39
N LEU A 113 -19.20 -35.45 7.03
CA LEU A 113 -19.31 -35.55 8.51
C LEU A 113 -19.05 -36.96 9.04
N LYS A 114 -18.16 -37.73 8.39
CA LYS A 114 -17.76 -39.08 8.85
C LYS A 114 -16.24 -39.25 8.99
N ARG A 115 -15.57 -38.23 9.55
CA ARG A 115 -14.17 -38.30 10.02
C ARG A 115 -14.00 -37.77 11.46
N LYS A 116 -15.02 -37.94 12.28
CA LYS A 116 -14.96 -37.71 13.73
C LYS A 116 -15.81 -38.78 14.42
N GLY A 117 -15.17 -39.85 14.88
CA GLY A 117 -15.83 -40.92 15.62
C GLY A 117 -15.67 -42.30 14.98
N ASN A 118 -14.44 -42.79 14.88
CA ASN A 118 -14.06 -44.17 15.22
C ASN A 118 -12.58 -44.32 14.90
N ASP A 119 -11.76 -44.23 15.94
CA ASP A 119 -10.48 -44.93 16.11
C ASP A 119 -10.27 -44.92 17.64
N GLU A 120 -11.04 -45.78 18.31
CA GLU A 120 -10.66 -46.41 19.59
C GLU A 120 -9.78 -47.62 19.25
#